data_AF-A0A1Y1LX13-F1
#
_entry.id   AF-A0A1Y1LX13-F1
#
_cell.length_a   1.000
_cell.length_b   1.000
_cell.length_c   1.000
_cell.angle_alpha   90.00
_cell.angle_beta   90.00
_cell.angle_gamma   90.00
#
_symmetry.space_group_name_H-M   'P 1'
#
loop_
_entity.id
_entity.type
_entity.pdbx_description
1 polymer ?
#
loop_
_entity_poly.entity_id
_entity_poly.type
_entity_poly.pdbx_seq_one_letter_code
_entity_poly.pdbx_strand_id
1 'polypeptide(L)'
;MSLLVQFTIKELYINLSSPMSKQSNTMKVQLLVLAVFCIACAFASDEFVCQEGVPYKENECNNCNCNNGHLACTLMACSGERSAELRKCEVGTKTKVDCNDCECVKNMGTICTNRKC
;
A
#
# COMPACT_ATOMS: atom_id res chain seq x y z
N MET A 1 -16.49 -12.27 14.84
CA MET A 1 -15.79 -12.12 13.54
C MET A 1 -16.65 -12.68 12.44
N SER A 2 -17.02 -11.92 11.42
CA SER A 2 -17.98 -10.81 11.50
C SER A 2 -18.91 -11.01 10.29
N LEU A 3 -20.23 -10.94 10.49
CA LEU A 3 -21.26 -11.18 9.47
C LEU A 3 -21.11 -10.27 8.22
N LEU A 4 -20.29 -9.23 8.30
CA LEU A 4 -19.97 -8.28 7.22
C LEU A 4 -19.25 -8.92 6.02
N VAL A 5 -18.50 -10.02 6.19
CA VAL A 5 -17.76 -10.66 5.08
C VAL A 5 -18.68 -11.51 4.19
N GLN A 6 -19.81 -12.00 4.73
CA GLN A 6 -20.79 -12.76 3.94
C GLN A 6 -21.63 -11.85 3.03
N PHE A 7 -21.88 -10.61 3.47
CA PHE A 7 -22.62 -9.62 2.67
C PHE A 7 -21.85 -9.22 1.41
N THR A 8 -20.53 -9.04 1.48
CA THR A 8 -19.73 -8.61 0.32
C THR A 8 -19.63 -9.66 -0.79
N ILE A 9 -19.66 -10.96 -0.46
CA ILE A 9 -19.57 -12.03 -1.48
C ILE A 9 -20.91 -12.25 -2.20
N LYS A 10 -22.05 -12.09 -1.51
CA LYS A 10 -23.38 -12.20 -2.15
C LYS A 10 -23.64 -11.07 -3.15
N GLU A 11 -23.25 -9.84 -2.81
CA GLU A 11 -23.36 -8.69 -3.72
C GLU A 11 -22.49 -8.85 -4.99
N LEU A 12 -21.36 -9.55 -4.88
CA LEU A 12 -20.50 -9.82 -6.04
C LEU A 12 -21.09 -10.84 -7.01
N TYR A 13 -21.84 -11.85 -6.50
CA TYR A 13 -22.37 -12.94 -7.33
C TYR A 13 -23.68 -12.59 -8.04
N ILE A 14 -24.51 -11.71 -7.46
CA ILE A 14 -25.79 -11.30 -8.07
C ILE A 14 -25.58 -10.39 -9.29
N ASN A 15 -24.46 -9.66 -9.35
CA ASN A 15 -24.12 -8.79 -10.48
C ASN A 15 -23.67 -9.53 -11.76
N LEU A 16 -23.58 -10.87 -11.73
CA LEU A 16 -23.17 -11.67 -12.90
C LEU A 16 -24.32 -12.27 -13.73
N SER A 17 -25.59 -12.10 -13.33
CA SER A 17 -26.72 -12.84 -13.94
C SER A 17 -27.90 -12.01 -14.48
N SER A 18 -27.80 -10.69 -14.63
CA SER A 18 -28.84 -9.91 -15.33
C SER A 18 -28.52 -9.75 -16.82
N PRO A 19 -29.36 -10.27 -17.74
CA PRO A 19 -29.25 -9.95 -19.16
C PRO A 19 -29.93 -8.60 -19.41
N MET A 20 -29.19 -7.59 -19.84
CA MET A 20 -29.79 -6.34 -20.31
C MET A 20 -29.40 -6.07 -21.75
N SER A 21 -30.24 -6.60 -22.64
CA SER A 21 -30.36 -6.15 -24.02
C SER A 21 -30.74 -4.67 -24.09
N LYS A 22 -29.90 -3.89 -24.79
CA LYS A 22 -30.17 -2.70 -25.62
C LYS A 22 -31.04 -1.56 -25.04
N GLN A 23 -30.41 -0.39 -24.84
CA GLN A 23 -30.98 0.88 -25.32
C GLN A 23 -29.88 1.90 -25.65
N SER A 24 -30.04 2.60 -26.78
CA SER A 24 -29.12 3.49 -27.51
C SER A 24 -28.42 4.65 -26.76
N ASN A 25 -28.39 4.65 -25.43
CA ASN A 25 -27.67 5.60 -24.56
C ASN A 25 -26.43 4.97 -23.88
N THR A 26 -26.09 3.73 -24.24
CA THR A 26 -24.99 2.94 -23.66
C THR A 26 -23.61 3.54 -23.86
N MET A 27 -23.30 4.23 -24.97
CA MET A 27 -21.96 4.85 -25.16
C MET A 27 -21.66 5.95 -24.15
N LYS A 28 -22.64 6.82 -23.83
CA LYS A 28 -22.46 7.90 -22.85
C LYS A 28 -22.40 7.36 -21.42
N VAL A 29 -23.24 6.38 -21.10
CA VAL A 29 -23.24 5.71 -19.78
C VAL A 29 -21.94 4.92 -19.58
N GLN A 30 -21.48 4.18 -20.58
CA GLN A 30 -20.19 3.49 -20.54
C GLN A 30 -19.03 4.48 -20.40
N LEU A 31 -19.07 5.61 -21.12
CA LEU A 31 -18.05 6.65 -21.01
C LEU A 31 -18.02 7.30 -19.62
N LEU A 32 -19.20 7.54 -19.01
CA LEU A 32 -19.31 8.04 -17.65
C LEU A 32 -18.81 7.02 -16.62
N VAL A 33 -19.17 5.75 -16.75
CA VAL A 33 -18.67 4.67 -15.88
C VAL A 33 -17.16 4.53 -15.99
N LEU A 34 -16.62 4.59 -17.21
CA LEU A 34 -15.18 4.53 -17.46
C LEU A 34 -14.47 5.74 -16.84
N ALA A 35 -15.02 6.95 -16.99
CA ALA A 35 -14.47 8.16 -16.40
C ALA A 35 -14.46 8.08 -14.87
N VAL A 36 -15.56 7.64 -14.24
CA VAL A 36 -15.64 7.46 -12.78
C VAL A 36 -14.65 6.41 -12.29
N PHE A 37 -14.50 5.29 -13.00
CA PHE A 37 -13.53 4.26 -12.67
C PHE A 37 -12.09 4.76 -12.79
N CYS A 38 -11.74 5.46 -13.87
CA CYS A 38 -10.43 6.09 -14.05
C CYS A 38 -10.12 7.11 -12.94
N ILE A 39 -11.10 7.93 -12.57
CA ILE A 39 -10.99 8.89 -11.46
C ILE A 39 -10.70 8.14 -10.15
N ALA A 40 -11.45 7.08 -9.85
CA ALA A 40 -11.22 6.28 -8.64
C ALA A 40 -9.82 5.64 -8.61
N CYS A 41 -9.37 5.05 -9.72
CA CYS A 41 -8.04 4.47 -9.83
C CYS A 41 -6.91 5.50 -9.70
N ALA A 42 -7.12 6.74 -10.16
CA ALA A 42 -6.13 7.81 -10.04
C ALA A 42 -5.88 8.25 -8.58
N PHE A 43 -6.81 7.96 -7.67
CA PHE A 43 -6.70 8.30 -6.25
C PHE A 43 -6.38 7.10 -5.34
N ALA A 44 -6.14 5.91 -5.89
CA ALA A 44 -5.69 4.78 -5.11
C ALA A 44 -4.24 5.02 -4.66
N SER A 45 -4.03 5.45 -3.41
CA SER A 45 -2.71 5.50 -2.80
C SER A 45 -2.32 4.10 -2.32
N ASP A 46 -1.16 3.62 -2.76
CA ASP A 46 -0.53 2.41 -2.21
C ASP A 46 -0.01 2.75 -0.80
N GLU A 47 -0.63 2.18 0.23
CA GLU A 47 -0.12 2.27 1.59
C GLU A 47 0.98 1.21 1.76
N PHE A 48 2.08 1.57 2.42
CA PHE A 48 3.16 0.61 2.64
C PHE A 48 2.66 -0.60 3.46
N VAL A 49 2.81 -1.79 2.89
CA VAL A 49 2.52 -3.07 3.55
C VAL A 49 3.80 -3.89 3.64
N CYS A 50 4.18 -4.29 4.85
CA CYS A 50 5.36 -5.13 5.05
C CYS A 50 5.07 -6.61 4.79
N GLN A 51 6.13 -7.40 4.58
CA GLN A 51 6.04 -8.84 4.40
C GLN A 51 6.45 -9.59 5.67
N GLU A 52 5.63 -10.57 6.06
CA GLU A 52 5.90 -11.45 7.19
C GLU A 52 7.23 -12.20 7.03
N GLY A 53 8.00 -12.31 8.11
CA GLY A 53 9.31 -12.98 8.11
C GLY A 53 10.45 -12.21 7.41
N VAL A 54 10.17 -11.05 6.80
CA VAL A 54 11.21 -10.17 6.26
C VAL A 54 11.70 -9.24 7.37
N PRO A 55 13.01 -9.17 7.64
CA PRO A 55 13.54 -8.18 8.58
C PRO A 55 13.58 -6.81 7.92
N TYR A 56 13.25 -5.77 8.69
CA TYR A 56 13.26 -4.38 8.23
C TYR A 56 14.09 -3.50 9.14
N LYS A 57 14.53 -2.36 8.60
CA LYS A 57 15.21 -1.31 9.34
C LYS A 57 14.63 0.06 8.99
N GLU A 58 14.23 0.80 10.00
CA GLU A 58 13.73 2.17 9.88
C GLU A 58 14.90 3.16 10.02
N ASN A 59 15.07 4.02 9.01
CA ASN A 59 16.06 5.10 8.98
C ASN A 59 17.48 4.66 9.38
N GLU A 60 17.88 3.47 8.92
CA GLU A 60 19.13 2.79 9.26
C GLU A 60 19.39 2.59 10.78
N CYS A 61 18.36 2.78 11.61
CA CYS A 61 18.46 2.84 13.06
C CYS A 61 17.62 1.75 13.73
N ASN A 62 16.28 1.87 13.73
CA ASN A 62 15.41 0.96 14.44
C ASN A 62 15.24 -0.36 13.69
N ASN A 63 15.27 -1.47 14.43
CA ASN A 63 14.97 -2.78 13.87
C ASN A 63 13.45 -2.97 13.90
N CYS A 64 12.91 -3.51 12.82
CA CYS A 64 11.48 -3.67 12.65
C CYS A 64 11.13 -5.07 12.18
N ASN A 65 9.99 -5.55 12.67
CA ASN A 65 9.37 -6.80 12.25
C ASN A 65 8.00 -6.49 11.64
N CYS A 66 7.60 -7.33 10.69
CA CYS A 66 6.24 -7.31 10.17
C CYS A 66 5.34 -8.21 11.02
N ASN A 67 4.09 -7.82 11.21
CA ASN A 67 3.04 -8.66 11.78
C ASN A 67 1.72 -8.34 11.08
N ASN A 68 1.19 -9.29 10.31
CA ASN A 68 -0.06 -9.13 9.56
C ASN A 68 -0.05 -7.88 8.64
N GLY A 69 1.08 -7.61 7.98
CA GLY A 69 1.24 -6.46 7.10
C GLY A 69 1.53 -5.12 7.80
N HIS A 70 1.56 -5.10 9.14
CA HIS A 70 1.89 -3.92 9.93
C HIS A 70 3.32 -3.97 10.46
N LEU A 71 4.03 -2.86 10.31
CA LEU A 71 5.42 -2.74 10.76
C LEU A 71 5.48 -2.33 12.25
N ALA A 72 6.22 -3.09 13.05
CA ALA A 72 6.50 -2.77 14.44
C ALA A 72 8.02 -2.63 14.63
N CYS A 73 8.44 -1.44 15.07
CA CYS A 73 9.85 -1.08 15.23
C CYS A 73 10.24 -0.91 16.70
N THR A 74 11.53 -1.09 16.99
CA THR A 74 12.12 -0.64 18.27
C THR A 74 12.00 0.88 18.42
N LEU A 75 12.14 1.40 19.65
CA LEU A 75 12.09 2.85 19.95
C LEU A 75 13.45 3.38 20.40
N MET A 76 14.49 3.16 19.61
CA MET A 76 15.83 3.68 19.90
C MET A 76 15.92 5.17 19.56
N ALA A 77 16.73 5.90 20.32
CA ALA A 77 17.04 7.30 20.02
C ALA A 77 18.05 7.38 18.85
N CYS A 78 17.57 7.72 17.66
CA CYS A 78 18.39 7.81 16.46
C CYS A 78 19.03 9.21 16.33
N SER A 79 20.29 9.34 16.74
CA SER A 79 21.02 10.62 16.85
C SER A 79 22.04 10.91 15.74
N GLY A 80 21.98 10.22 14.60
CA GLY A 80 22.88 10.45 13.45
C GLY A 80 22.29 11.36 12.37
N GLU A 81 23.14 12.17 11.73
CA GLU A 81 22.78 13.02 10.58
C GLU A 81 22.13 12.20 9.46
N ARG A 82 22.75 11.09 9.09
CA ARG A 82 22.22 10.11 8.12
C ARG A 82 20.79 9.67 8.43
N SER A 83 20.50 9.33 9.69
CA SER A 83 19.16 8.91 10.11
C SER A 83 18.17 10.08 10.11
N ALA A 84 18.64 11.32 10.32
CA ALA A 84 17.82 12.52 10.20
C ALA A 84 17.48 12.86 8.73
N GLU A 85 18.38 12.60 7.80
CA GLU A 85 18.13 12.72 6.36
C GLU A 85 17.12 11.68 5.87
N LEU A 86 17.28 10.42 6.29
CA LEU A 86 16.37 9.33 5.90
C LEU A 86 14.93 9.53 6.39
N ARG A 87 14.74 10.32 7.44
CA ARG A 87 13.41 10.77 7.90
C ARG A 87 12.76 11.80 6.98
N LYS A 88 13.56 12.50 6.16
CA LYS A 88 13.14 13.58 5.26
C LYS A 88 13.19 13.10 3.80
N CYS A 89 12.39 12.10 3.48
CA CYS A 89 12.26 11.56 2.12
C CYS A 89 10.91 11.93 1.48
N GLU A 90 10.81 11.80 0.16
CA GLU A 90 9.55 11.97 -0.57
C GLU A 90 8.71 10.70 -0.49
N VAL A 91 7.52 10.77 0.12
CA VAL A 91 6.64 9.63 0.40
C VAL A 91 6.32 8.84 -0.88
N GLY A 92 6.39 7.51 -0.78
CA GLY A 92 6.15 6.59 -1.90
C GLY A 92 7.38 6.39 -2.79
N THR A 93 8.46 7.14 -2.58
CA THR A 93 9.72 6.91 -3.29
C THR A 93 10.27 5.54 -2.94
N LYS A 94 10.50 4.71 -3.96
CA LYS A 94 11.12 3.38 -3.84
C LYS A 94 12.55 3.43 -4.35
N THR A 95 13.49 2.95 -3.53
CA THR A 95 14.91 2.88 -3.87
C THR A 95 15.48 1.51 -3.54
N LYS A 96 16.67 1.23 -4.07
CA LYS A 96 17.44 0.04 -3.71
C LYS A 96 18.79 0.49 -3.16
N VAL A 97 19.14 0.01 -1.97
CA VAL A 97 20.45 0.21 -1.35
C VAL A 97 21.08 -1.15 -1.21
N ASP A 98 22.16 -1.39 -1.95
CA ASP A 98 22.74 -2.72 -2.15
C ASP A 98 21.70 -3.74 -2.63
N CYS A 99 21.43 -4.77 -1.84
CA CYS A 99 20.41 -5.77 -2.12
C CYS A 99 19.06 -5.47 -1.43
N ASN A 100 18.98 -4.42 -0.61
CA ASN A 100 17.82 -4.08 0.17
C ASN A 100 16.88 -3.14 -0.59
N ASP A 101 15.60 -3.51 -0.65
CA ASP A 101 14.53 -2.65 -1.14
C ASP A 101 14.11 -1.68 -0.04
N CYS A 102 13.95 -0.41 -0.40
CA CYS A 102 13.62 0.69 0.50
C CYS A 102 12.42 1.48 -0.03
N GLU A 103 11.59 1.97 0.88
CA GLU A 103 10.45 2.82 0.58
C GLU A 103 10.33 3.95 1.61
N CYS A 104 10.00 5.15 1.12
CA CYS A 104 9.69 6.27 2.00
C CYS A 104 8.23 6.20 2.47
N VAL A 105 8.04 5.96 3.77
CA VAL A 105 6.73 5.81 4.40
C VAL A 105 6.36 7.08 5.14
N LYS A 106 5.12 7.54 4.96
CA LYS A 106 4.59 8.74 5.61
C LYS A 106 4.78 8.67 7.13
N ASN A 107 5.32 9.74 7.71
CA ASN A 107 5.63 9.88 9.14
C ASN A 107 6.69 8.92 9.73
N MET A 108 7.15 7.91 9.00
CA MET A 108 8.20 6.99 9.46
C MET A 108 9.55 7.30 8.80
N GLY A 109 9.55 7.84 7.57
CA GLY A 109 10.77 8.04 6.80
C GLY A 109 11.12 6.82 5.96
N THR A 110 12.41 6.57 5.75
CA THR A 110 12.88 5.48 4.89
C THR A 110 12.85 4.15 5.63
N ILE A 111 12.08 3.20 5.14
CA ILE A 111 12.04 1.81 5.61
C ILE A 111 12.72 0.94 4.58
N CYS A 112 13.74 0.19 4.98
CA CYS A 112 14.41 -0.76 4.12
C CYS A 112 14.21 -2.18 4.62
N THR A 113 14.18 -3.15 3.72
CA THR A 113 14.51 -4.54 4.10
C THR A 113 15.93 -4.57 4.69
N ASN A 114 16.21 -5.53 5.57
CA ASN A 114 17.48 -5.65 6.28
C ASN A 114 18.10 -7.03 6.06
N ARG A 115 18.27 -7.39 4.78
CA ARG A 115 18.95 -8.59 4.33
C ARG A 115 20.45 -8.40 4.46
N LYS A 116 21.16 -9.48 4.75
CA LYS A 116 22.62 -9.51 4.67
C LYS A 116 23.01 -9.51 3.19
N CYS A 117 23.51 -8.36 2.75
CA CYS A 117 24.35 -8.19 1.58
C CYS A 117 25.81 -8.16 2.10
#